data_AF-A0A377N7Y4-F1
#
_entry.id   AF-A0A377N7Y4-F1
#
_cell.length_a   1.000
_cell.length_b   1.000
_cell.length_c   1.000
_cell.angle_alpha   90.00
_cell.angle_beta   90.00
_cell.angle_gamma   90.00
#
_symmetry.space_group_name_H-M   'P 1'
#
loop_
_entity.id
_entity.type
_entity.pdbx_description
1 polymer ?
#
loop_
_entity_poly.entity_id
_entity_poly.type
_entity_poly.pdbx_seq_one_letter_code
_entity_poly.pdbx_strand_id
1 'polypeptide(L)'
;MKRTQNINLATFRKSWRSYRIAPVALAVSAVFMLSACEKTDETVSLYQNADDCSKANPSNSAQCTAAYDAAKKEAEKTAPKYASREECVAEFGEGQCTQTQRRLAWRLSHSRAAASGCL
;
A
#
# COMPACT_ATOMS: atom_id res chain seq x y z
N MET A 1 -68.77 3.90 9.65
CA MET A 1 -67.36 4.02 9.18
C MET A 1 -67.31 3.70 7.69
N LYS A 2 -66.75 4.59 6.85
CA LYS A 2 -66.60 4.36 5.40
C LYS A 2 -65.32 3.56 5.16
N ARG A 3 -65.42 2.30 4.75
CA ARG A 3 -64.28 1.45 4.36
C ARG A 3 -63.99 1.72 2.88
N THR A 4 -62.80 2.22 2.56
CA THR A 4 -62.38 2.45 1.17
C THR A 4 -62.33 1.11 0.43
N GLN A 5 -63.09 0.97 -0.66
CA GLN A 5 -63.19 -0.29 -1.40
C GLN A 5 -62.01 -0.56 -2.36
N ASN A 6 -61.24 0.47 -2.73
CA ASN A 6 -60.17 0.33 -3.70
C ASN A 6 -58.83 0.73 -3.05
N ILE A 7 -58.01 -0.26 -2.72
CA ILE A 7 -56.69 -0.08 -2.11
C ILE A 7 -55.67 -0.60 -3.13
N ASN A 8 -54.75 0.28 -3.56
CA ASN A 8 -53.66 -0.12 -4.44
C ASN A 8 -52.62 -0.92 -3.64
N LEU A 9 -52.75 -2.24 -3.62
CA LEU A 9 -51.86 -3.12 -2.85
C LEU A 9 -50.41 -3.11 -3.36
N ALA A 10 -50.15 -2.63 -4.58
CA ALA A 10 -48.81 -2.62 -5.17
C ALA A 10 -47.91 -1.56 -4.51
N THR A 11 -48.47 -0.45 -4.03
CA THR A 11 -47.70 0.60 -3.33
C THR A 11 -47.33 0.22 -1.90
N PHE A 12 -48.04 -0.73 -1.28
CA PHE A 12 -47.76 -1.22 0.08
C PHE A 12 -46.77 -2.39 0.12
N ARG A 13 -46.40 -2.98 -1.03
CA ARG A 13 -45.35 -4.01 -1.05
C ARG A 13 -44.00 -3.32 -0.88
N LYS A 14 -43.30 -3.62 0.22
CA LYS A 14 -41.91 -3.23 0.47
C LYS A 14 -41.07 -3.61 -0.74
N SER A 15 -40.77 -2.63 -1.58
CA SER A 15 -40.42 -2.90 -2.97
C SER A 15 -39.08 -3.63 -3.08
N TRP A 16 -39.15 -4.93 -3.38
CA TRP A 16 -38.03 -5.75 -3.84
C TRP A 16 -37.51 -5.32 -5.23
N ARG A 17 -37.94 -4.15 -5.72
CA ARG A 17 -37.41 -3.51 -6.94
C ARG A 17 -36.10 -2.76 -6.62
N SER A 18 -35.97 -2.19 -5.42
CA SER A 18 -34.71 -1.58 -4.95
C SER A 18 -33.59 -2.61 -4.75
N TYR A 19 -33.93 -3.85 -4.43
CA TYR A 19 -32.96 -4.95 -4.30
C TYR A 19 -32.33 -5.34 -5.65
N ARG A 20 -33.04 -5.12 -6.77
CA ARG A 20 -32.53 -5.41 -8.12
C ARG A 20 -31.53 -4.36 -8.62
N ILE A 21 -31.57 -3.14 -8.09
CA ILE A 21 -30.65 -2.04 -8.43
C ILE A 21 -29.50 -1.90 -7.42
N ALA A 22 -29.59 -2.54 -6.25
CA ALA A 22 -28.54 -2.56 -5.24
C ALA A 22 -27.14 -2.97 -5.76
N PRO A 23 -26.97 -4.05 -6.57
CA PRO A 23 -25.63 -4.42 -7.04
C PRO A 23 -25.04 -3.37 -8.00
N VAL A 24 -25.88 -2.74 -8.82
CA VAL A 24 -25.44 -1.68 -9.75
C VAL A 24 -25.04 -0.43 -8.96
N ALA A 25 -25.83 -0.03 -7.97
CA ALA A 25 -25.51 1.10 -7.12
C ALA A 25 -24.21 0.89 -6.33
N LEU A 26 -23.96 -0.33 -5.82
CA LEU A 26 -22.70 -0.68 -5.15
C LEU A 26 -21.51 -0.59 -6.11
N ALA A 27 -21.61 -1.19 -7.30
CA ALA A 27 -20.55 -1.14 -8.30
C ALA A 27 -20.20 0.31 -8.70
N VAL A 28 -21.23 1.14 -8.94
CA VAL A 28 -21.05 2.56 -9.28
C VAL A 28 -20.41 3.32 -8.12
N SER A 29 -20.88 3.11 -6.88
CA SER A 29 -20.30 3.76 -5.70
C SER A 29 -18.85 3.36 -5.45
N ALA A 30 -18.49 2.10 -5.71
CA ALA A 30 -17.13 1.59 -5.57
C ALA A 30 -16.18 2.26 -6.58
N VAL A 31 -16.61 2.39 -7.85
CA VAL A 31 -15.82 3.10 -8.87
C VAL A 31 -15.59 4.55 -8.49
N PHE A 32 -16.64 5.25 -8.04
CA PHE A 32 -16.50 6.66 -7.61
C PHE A 32 -15.62 6.81 -6.36
N MET A 33 -15.69 5.88 -5.40
CA MET A 33 -14.81 5.89 -4.23
C MET A 33 -13.34 5.59 -4.60
N LEU A 34 -13.10 4.65 -5.51
CA LEU A 34 -11.74 4.38 -6.02
C LEU A 34 -11.19 5.60 -6.78
N SER A 35 -11.98 6.21 -7.66
CA SER A 35 -11.55 7.38 -8.43
C SER A 35 -11.43 8.65 -7.59
N ALA A 36 -12.10 8.75 -6.43
CA ALA A 36 -11.95 9.86 -5.50
C ALA A 36 -10.69 9.75 -4.61
N CYS A 37 -10.07 8.56 -4.54
CA CYS A 37 -8.74 8.40 -3.94
C CYS A 37 -7.63 8.81 -4.91
N GLU A 38 -7.91 8.75 -6.22
CA GLU A 38 -7.10 9.39 -7.24
C GLU A 38 -7.37 10.89 -7.20
N LYS A 39 -6.73 11.58 -6.25
CA LYS A 39 -6.52 13.01 -6.43
C LYS A 39 -5.75 13.14 -7.74
N THR A 40 -6.41 13.65 -8.77
CA THR A 40 -5.76 14.13 -9.99
C THR A 40 -4.96 15.38 -9.63
N ASP A 41 -3.95 15.22 -8.78
CA ASP A 41 -3.10 16.31 -8.33
C ASP A 41 -1.91 16.42 -9.28
N GLU A 42 -1.68 17.67 -9.66
CA GLU A 42 -0.50 18.24 -10.29
C GLU A 42 0.69 17.30 -10.42
N THR A 43 1.12 17.03 -11.65
CA THR A 43 2.48 16.60 -12.07
C THR A 43 3.39 16.13 -10.92
N VAL A 44 3.01 15.06 -10.21
CA VAL A 44 3.82 14.54 -9.11
C VAL A 44 4.96 13.77 -9.77
N SER A 45 6.06 14.47 -9.97
CA SER A 45 7.27 13.86 -10.50
C SER A 45 7.87 12.97 -9.41
N LEU A 46 7.68 11.66 -9.54
CA LEU A 46 8.31 10.68 -8.67
C LEU A 46 9.77 10.46 -9.12
N TYR A 47 10.71 10.60 -8.19
CA TYR A 47 12.12 10.34 -8.45
C TYR A 47 12.60 9.16 -7.61
N GLN A 48 13.41 8.29 -8.20
CA GLN A 48 13.96 7.10 -7.51
C GLN A 48 15.13 7.44 -6.58
N ASN A 49 15.74 8.61 -6.74
CA ASN A 49 16.90 9.06 -5.97
C ASN A 49 16.90 10.59 -5.82
N ALA A 50 17.67 11.06 -4.84
CA ALA A 50 17.78 12.50 -4.55
C ALA A 50 18.49 13.28 -5.66
N ASP A 51 19.42 12.65 -6.39
CA ASP A 51 20.17 13.28 -7.48
C ASP A 51 19.27 13.65 -8.65
N ASP A 52 18.39 12.75 -9.09
CA ASP A 52 17.46 13.00 -10.18
C ASP A 52 16.43 14.06 -9.80
N CYS A 53 15.95 14.01 -8.55
CA CYS A 53 15.11 15.08 -7.99
C CYS A 53 15.82 16.43 -8.00
N SER A 54 17.10 16.47 -7.58
CA SER A 54 17.88 17.71 -7.49
C SER A 54 18.26 18.26 -8.86
N LYS A 55 18.52 17.41 -9.85
CA LYS A 55 18.76 17.82 -11.25
C LYS A 55 17.52 18.45 -11.86
N ALA A 56 16.34 17.88 -11.59
CA ALA A 56 15.07 18.42 -12.06
C ALA A 56 14.63 19.66 -11.26
N ASN A 57 15.06 19.79 -10.00
CA ASN A 57 14.68 20.86 -9.07
C ASN A 57 15.91 21.46 -8.37
N PRO A 58 16.80 22.17 -9.08
CA PRO A 58 18.07 22.65 -8.52
C PRO A 58 17.88 23.58 -7.32
N SER A 59 16.83 24.42 -7.33
CA SER A 59 16.49 25.32 -6.23
C SER A 59 16.02 24.60 -4.95
N ASN A 60 15.58 23.33 -5.06
CA ASN A 60 15.03 22.55 -3.95
C ASN A 60 15.87 21.28 -3.65
N SER A 61 17.12 21.24 -4.10
CA SER A 61 18.02 20.08 -3.91
C SER A 61 18.13 19.63 -2.44
N ALA A 62 18.19 20.57 -1.49
CA ALA A 62 18.20 20.24 -0.06
C ALA A 62 16.93 19.50 0.41
N GLN A 63 15.76 19.86 -0.14
CA GLN A 63 14.50 19.18 0.16
C GLN A 63 14.46 17.79 -0.48
N CYS A 64 15.00 17.63 -1.69
CA CYS A 64 15.12 16.32 -2.33
C CYS A 64 15.90 15.32 -1.46
N THR A 65 17.05 15.74 -0.92
CA THR A 65 17.86 14.89 -0.03
C THR A 65 17.12 14.57 1.27
N ALA A 66 16.53 15.59 1.91
CA ALA A 66 15.79 15.39 3.16
C ALA A 66 14.59 14.45 3.00
N ALA A 67 13.82 14.61 1.91
CA ALA A 67 12.69 13.74 1.60
C ALA A 67 13.14 12.30 1.31
N TYR A 68 14.23 12.14 0.55
CA TYR A 68 14.78 10.81 0.25
C TYR A 68 15.30 10.09 1.50
N ASP A 69 15.97 10.80 2.40
CA ASP A 69 16.44 10.24 3.67
C ASP A 69 15.28 9.87 4.61
N ALA A 70 14.22 10.68 4.62
CA ALA A 70 12.99 10.35 5.34
C ALA A 70 12.34 9.09 4.77
N ALA A 71 12.27 8.96 3.43
CA ALA A 71 11.74 7.78 2.76
C ALA A 71 12.55 6.51 3.09
N LYS A 72 13.89 6.59 3.11
CA LYS A 72 14.74 5.47 3.53
C LYS A 72 14.45 5.02 4.96
N LYS A 73 14.34 5.97 5.89
CA LYS A 73 14.04 5.65 7.30
C LYS A 73 12.66 5.02 7.46
N GLU A 74 11.67 5.47 6.70
CA GLU A 74 10.34 4.88 6.73
C GLU A 74 10.31 3.49 6.10
N ALA A 75 11.05 3.30 5.01
CA ALA A 75 11.25 1.98 4.39
C ALA A 75 11.89 1.00 5.39
N GLU A 76 12.89 1.40 6.18
CA GLU A 76 13.48 0.51 7.18
C GLU A 76 12.46 0.03 8.25
N LYS A 77 11.54 0.90 8.65
CA LYS A 77 10.50 0.64 9.65
C LYS A 77 9.37 -0.23 9.10
N THR A 78 8.91 0.05 7.90
CA THR A 78 7.72 -0.56 7.30
C THR A 78 8.03 -1.76 6.42
N ALA A 79 9.27 -1.89 5.92
CA ALA A 79 9.63 -2.96 5.01
C ALA A 79 9.48 -4.36 5.65
N PRO A 80 8.86 -5.32 4.91
CA PRO A 80 8.70 -6.68 5.38
C PRO A 80 10.06 -7.35 5.62
N LYS A 81 10.15 -8.16 6.68
CA LYS A 81 11.36 -8.87 7.04
C LYS A 81 11.28 -10.31 6.54
N TYR A 82 12.00 -10.62 5.46
CA TYR A 82 12.07 -11.97 4.88
C TYR A 82 13.12 -12.85 5.55
N ALA A 83 12.91 -14.17 5.52
CA ALA A 83 13.81 -15.16 6.11
C ALA A 83 15.06 -15.39 5.25
N SER A 84 14.93 -15.28 3.94
CA SER A 84 15.99 -15.45 2.96
C SER A 84 16.02 -14.26 1.98
N ARG A 85 17.10 -14.12 1.22
CA ARG A 85 17.19 -13.05 0.20
C ARG A 85 16.31 -13.41 -0.99
N GLU A 86 16.24 -14.70 -1.28
CA GLU A 86 15.53 -15.33 -2.39
C GLU A 86 14.02 -15.04 -2.30
N GLU A 87 13.43 -15.16 -1.09
CA GLU A 87 12.03 -14.76 -0.85
C GLU A 87 11.80 -13.27 -1.12
N CYS A 88 12.71 -12.41 -0.67
CA CYS A 88 12.58 -10.97 -0.89
C CYS A 88 12.69 -10.63 -2.39
N VAL A 89 13.61 -11.27 -3.12
CA VAL A 89 13.82 -11.03 -4.55
C VAL A 89 12.67 -11.59 -5.38
N ALA A 90 12.06 -12.70 -4.97
CA ALA A 90 10.89 -13.26 -5.64
C ALA A 90 9.68 -12.30 -5.57
N GLU A 91 9.52 -11.57 -4.47
CA GLU A 91 8.40 -10.65 -4.25
C GLU A 91 8.68 -9.22 -4.75
N PHE A 92 9.89 -8.69 -4.54
CA PHE A 92 10.24 -7.28 -4.82
C PHE A 92 11.24 -7.09 -5.97
N GLY A 93 11.85 -8.17 -6.47
CA GLY A 93 12.85 -8.13 -7.54
C GLY A 93 14.29 -7.89 -7.05
N GLU A 94 15.23 -7.97 -7.99
CA GLU A 94 16.64 -7.76 -7.72
C GLU A 94 16.94 -6.29 -7.37
N GLY A 95 17.80 -6.07 -6.36
CA GLY A 95 18.22 -4.73 -5.93
C GLY A 95 17.32 -4.05 -4.90
N GLN A 96 16.12 -4.56 -4.63
CA GLN A 96 15.20 -4.02 -3.61
C GLN A 96 15.38 -4.62 -2.21
N CYS A 97 16.26 -5.61 -2.09
CA CYS A 97 16.48 -6.34 -0.85
C CYS A 97 17.74 -5.85 -0.14
N THR A 98 17.58 -5.27 1.06
CA THR A 98 18.69 -4.83 1.92
C THR A 98 18.87 -5.80 3.10
N GLN A 99 20.12 -6.19 3.36
CA GLN A 99 20.43 -7.07 4.47
C GLN A 99 20.56 -6.26 5.77
N THR A 100 19.63 -6.48 6.71
CA THR A 100 19.71 -5.81 8.02
C THR A 100 20.89 -6.33 8.86
N GLN A 101 21.56 -5.41 9.55
CA GLN A 101 22.70 -5.65 10.45
C GLN A 101 22.38 -6.70 11.53
N ARG A 102 21.11 -6.80 11.95
CA ARG A 102 20.66 -7.78 12.95
C ARG A 102 20.82 -9.23 12.48
N ARG A 103 20.69 -9.51 11.17
CA ARG A 103 20.95 -10.83 10.58
C ARG A 103 22.45 -11.14 10.51
N LEU A 104 23.28 -10.13 10.28
CA LEU A 104 24.74 -10.29 10.26
C LEU A 104 25.26 -10.63 11.67
N ALA A 105 24.74 -9.96 12.70
CA ALA A 105 25.06 -10.28 14.10
C ALA A 105 24.63 -11.70 14.50
N TRP A 106 23.45 -12.15 14.07
CA TRP A 106 22.99 -13.52 14.32
C TRP A 106 23.84 -14.58 13.59
N ARG A 107 24.20 -14.32 12.32
CA ARG A 107 25.11 -15.21 11.58
C ARG A 107 26.48 -15.28 12.24
N LEU A 108 27.05 -14.15 12.65
CA LEU A 108 28.35 -14.12 13.34
C LEU A 108 28.31 -14.80 14.72
N SER A 109 27.20 -14.70 15.46
CA SER A 109 27.06 -15.41 16.75
C SER A 109 26.90 -16.92 16.58
N HIS A 110 26.13 -17.38 15.58
CA HIS A 110 25.98 -18.81 15.28
C HIS A 110 27.25 -19.42 14.67
N SER A 111 28.00 -18.67 13.87
CA SER A 111 29.31 -19.11 13.38
C SER A 111 30.35 -19.24 14.51
N ARG A 112 30.28 -18.41 15.55
CA ARG A 112 31.14 -18.57 16.75
C ARG A 112 30.71 -19.75 17.62
N ALA A 113 29.42 -20.03 17.74
CA ALA A 113 28.93 -21.20 18.47
C ALA A 113 29.34 -22.54 17.79
N ALA A 114 29.43 -22.57 16.46
CA ALA A 114 29.92 -23.74 15.73
C ALA A 114 31.43 -24.00 15.89
N ALA A 115 32.22 -22.99 16.25
CA ALA A 115 33.67 -23.12 16.45
C ALA A 115 34.07 -23.56 17.87
N SER A 116 33.14 -23.59 18.84
CA SER A 116 33.38 -24.06 20.21
C SER A 116 32.90 -25.49 20.48
N GLY A 117 32.48 -26.21 19.43
CA GLY A 117 31.94 -27.58 19.50
C GLY A 117 32.83 -28.66 18.87
N CYS A 118 34.15 -28.52 18.96
CA CYS A 118 35.08 -29.63 18.68
C CYS A 118 35.97 -29.83 19.91
N LEU A 119 35.53 -30.77 20.75
CA LEU A 119 36.40 -31.58 21.60
C LEU A 119 37.18 -32.56 20.72
#